data_AF-A0A7V7WHH0-F1
#
_entry.id   AF-A0A7V7WHH0-F1
#
_cell.length_a   1.000
_cell.length_b   1.000
_cell.length_c   1.000
_cell.angle_alpha   90.00
_cell.angle_beta   90.00
_cell.angle_gamma   90.00
#
_symmetry.space_group_name_H-M   'P 1'
#
loop_
_entity.id
_entity.type
_entity.pdbx_description
1 polymer ?
#
loop_
_entity_poly.entity_id
_entity_poly.type
_entity_poly.pdbx_seq_one_letter_code
_entity_poly.pdbx_strand_id
1 'polypeptide(L)'
;MSTLSLYAAAVLIWGSTWFAIKFQLGEVAPEVSVVYRFGLAALLLLAWCRGQGLTLRLPLAAHLAIAAQGLLLFGLNYVMVYQSERFLNSGLVAVVFSLIVFLNLLGMRLFFRTPIAPRVVVGAVGVRKK
;
A
#
# COMPACT_ATOMS: atom_id res chain seq x y z
N MET A 1 22.43 7.21 -1.82
CA MET A 1 21.88 5.83 -1.88
C MET A 1 21.65 5.48 -3.34
N SER A 2 22.01 4.28 -3.80
CA SER A 2 21.76 3.88 -5.19
C SER A 2 20.29 3.51 -5.38
N THR A 3 19.74 3.71 -6.58
CA THR A 3 18.34 3.35 -6.89
C THR A 3 18.05 1.88 -6.58
N LEU A 4 19.06 1.00 -6.77
CA LEU A 4 18.96 -0.42 -6.45
C LEU A 4 18.77 -0.67 -4.95
N SER A 5 19.44 0.06 -4.07
CA SER A 5 19.31 -0.15 -2.63
C SER A 5 17.95 0.31 -2.11
N LEU A 6 17.42 1.42 -2.64
CA LEU A 6 16.05 1.87 -2.32
C LEU A 6 15.00 0.87 -2.81
N TYR A 7 15.19 0.31 -4.00
CA TYR A 7 14.30 -0.72 -4.56
C TYR A 7 14.35 -2.01 -3.73
N ALA A 8 15.54 -2.50 -3.39
CA ALA A 8 15.70 -3.69 -2.56
C ALA A 8 15.05 -3.52 -1.18
N ALA A 9 15.23 -2.35 -0.54
CA ALA A 9 14.57 -2.04 0.72
C ALA A 9 13.04 -2.06 0.59
N ALA A 10 12.49 -1.43 -0.45
CA ALA A 10 11.05 -1.44 -0.69
C ALA A 10 10.52 -2.87 -0.88
N VAL A 11 11.18 -3.69 -1.69
CA VAL A 11 10.78 -5.09 -1.93
C VAL A 11 10.83 -5.92 -0.66
N LEU A 12 11.90 -5.79 0.14
CA LEU A 12 12.05 -6.56 1.39
C LEU A 12 11.02 -6.13 2.44
N ILE A 13 10.80 -4.83 2.63
CA ILE A 13 9.84 -4.30 3.61
C ILE A 13 8.41 -4.71 3.23
N TRP A 14 8.01 -4.49 1.97
CA TRP A 14 6.66 -4.79 1.52
C TRP A 14 6.40 -6.29 1.34
N GLY A 15 7.38 -7.04 0.84
CA GLY A 15 7.24 -8.49 0.67
C GLY A 15 7.14 -9.24 2.00
N SER A 16 7.96 -8.85 2.99
CA SER A 16 7.93 -9.47 4.33
C SER A 16 6.71 -9.05 5.16
N THR A 17 6.04 -7.94 4.82
CA THR A 17 4.86 -7.46 5.53
C THR A 17 3.74 -8.51 5.56
N TRP A 18 3.45 -9.18 4.44
CA TRP A 18 2.44 -10.23 4.37
C TRP A 18 2.76 -11.41 5.28
N PHE A 19 4.04 -11.81 5.32
CA PHE A 19 4.49 -12.86 6.20
C PHE A 19 4.34 -12.47 7.68
N ALA A 20 4.66 -11.22 8.03
CA ALA A 20 4.51 -10.68 9.37
C ALA A 20 3.04 -10.56 9.83
N ILE A 21 2.13 -10.17 8.93
CA ILE A 21 0.68 -10.06 9.23
C ILE A 21 0.13 -11.41 9.68
N LYS A 22 0.55 -12.50 9.05
CA LYS A 22 0.13 -13.84 9.44
C LYS A 22 0.43 -14.18 10.90
N PHE A 23 1.53 -13.67 11.46
CA PHE A 23 1.85 -13.85 12.89
C PHE A 23 1.05 -12.94 13.83
N GLN A 24 0.42 -11.88 13.31
CA GLN A 24 -0.46 -11.01 14.07
C GLN A 24 -1.89 -11.55 14.16
N LEU A 25 -2.21 -12.60 13.39
CA LEU A 25 -3.50 -13.27 13.41
C LEU A 25 -3.53 -14.33 14.52
N GLY A 26 -4.47 -14.21 15.45
CA GLY A 26 -4.72 -15.23 16.49
C GLY A 26 -5.23 -14.64 17.80
N GLU A 27 -4.45 -13.77 18.41
CA GLU A 27 -4.78 -13.21 19.73
C GLU A 27 -5.63 -11.93 19.66
N VAL A 28 -5.47 -11.13 18.60
CA VAL A 28 -6.11 -9.83 18.43
C VAL A 28 -6.96 -9.82 17.17
N ALA A 29 -8.13 -9.20 17.24
CA ALA A 29 -9.01 -9.03 16.08
C ALA A 29 -8.30 -8.22 14.96
N PRO A 30 -8.41 -8.63 13.68
CA PRO A 30 -7.82 -7.95 12.52
C PRO A 30 -7.97 -6.43 12.51
N GLU A 31 -9.17 -5.96 12.85
CA GLU A 31 -9.53 -4.55 12.85
C GLU A 31 -8.69 -3.77 13.86
N VAL A 32 -8.47 -4.36 15.03
CA VAL A 32 -7.69 -3.76 16.12
C VAL A 32 -6.20 -3.73 15.77
N SER A 33 -5.68 -4.79 15.16
CA SER A 33 -4.29 -4.83 14.68
C SER A 33 -4.00 -3.75 13.64
N VAL A 34 -4.94 -3.52 12.71
CA VAL A 34 -4.86 -2.44 11.72
C VAL A 34 -4.88 -1.07 12.41
N VAL A 35 -5.76 -0.87 13.40
CA VAL A 35 -5.83 0.38 14.18
C VAL A 35 -4.52 0.65 14.92
N TYR A 36 -3.93 -0.34 15.58
CA TYR A 36 -2.63 -0.15 16.25
C TYR A 36 -1.52 0.22 15.27
N ARG A 37 -1.42 -0.47 14.13
CA ARG A 37 -0.37 -0.24 13.14
C ARG A 37 -0.46 1.16 12.53
N PHE A 38 -1.63 1.54 12.00
CA PHE A 38 -1.79 2.83 11.32
C PHE A 38 -2.01 3.98 12.29
N GLY A 39 -2.61 3.73 13.46
CA GLY A 39 -2.71 4.71 14.53
C GLY A 39 -1.33 5.11 15.06
N LEU A 40 -0.45 4.14 15.33
CA LEU A 40 0.93 4.42 15.73
C LEU A 40 1.69 5.16 14.64
N ALA A 41 1.58 4.73 13.38
CA ALA A 41 2.21 5.42 12.25
C ALA A 41 1.73 6.87 12.12
N ALA A 42 0.43 7.12 12.27
CA ALA A 42 -0.14 8.47 12.24
C ALA A 42 0.39 9.33 13.39
N LEU A 43 0.46 8.80 14.62
CA LEU A 43 1.01 9.51 15.77
C LEU A 43 2.49 9.86 15.57
N LEU A 44 3.30 8.91 15.06
CA LEU A 44 4.71 9.14 14.78
C LEU A 44 4.90 10.21 13.70
N LEU A 45 4.11 10.18 12.62
CA LEU A 45 4.15 11.20 11.58
C LEU A 45 3.71 12.58 12.11
N LEU A 46 2.68 12.64 12.95
CA LEU A 46 2.24 13.89 13.57
C LEU A 46 3.30 14.45 14.53
N ALA A 47 3.96 13.58 15.30
CA ALA A 47 5.07 13.97 16.18
C ALA A 47 6.26 14.48 15.37
N TRP A 48 6.61 13.80 14.28
CA TRP A 48 7.66 14.21 13.36
C TRP A 48 7.36 15.58 12.71
N CYS A 49 6.14 15.77 12.20
CA CYS A 49 5.72 17.05 11.63
C CYS A 49 5.81 18.19 12.65
N ARG A 50 5.40 17.93 13.91
CA ARG A 50 5.55 18.91 15.00
C ARG A 50 7.01 19.21 15.32
N GLY A 51 7.87 18.18 15.39
CA GLY A 51 9.31 18.36 15.65
C GLY A 51 10.04 19.13 14.55
N GLN A 52 9.59 19.00 13.30
CA GLN A 52 10.14 19.73 12.15
C GLN A 52 9.49 21.10 11.93
N GLY A 53 8.50 21.50 12.74
CA GLY A 53 7.78 22.76 12.56
C GLY A 53 6.93 22.84 11.29
N LEU A 54 6.54 21.69 10.71
CA LEU A 54 5.75 21.65 9.49
C LEU A 54 4.30 22.09 9.75
N THR A 55 3.80 23.04 8.96
CA THR A 55 2.42 23.52 9.07
C THR A 55 1.45 22.54 8.42
N LEU A 56 0.57 21.93 9.23
CA LEU A 56 -0.53 21.06 8.77
C LEU A 56 -1.78 21.84 8.35
N ARG A 57 -1.62 23.11 7.95
CA ARG A 57 -2.73 23.98 7.51
C ARG A 57 -3.07 23.67 6.06
N LEU A 58 -3.93 22.68 5.86
CA LEU A 58 -4.42 22.29 4.53
C LEU A 58 -5.86 22.77 4.34
N PRO A 59 -6.30 23.04 3.10
CA PRO A 59 -7.71 23.32 2.84
C PRO A 59 -8.57 22.11 3.22
N LEU A 60 -9.82 22.33 3.61
CA LEU A 60 -10.73 21.25 4.03
C LEU A 60 -10.85 20.15 2.97
N ALA A 61 -10.87 20.52 1.68
CA ALA A 61 -10.89 19.56 0.59
C ALA A 61 -9.67 18.61 0.60
N ALA A 62 -8.48 19.11 0.93
CA ALA A 62 -7.29 18.27 1.06
C ALA A 62 -7.37 17.37 2.30
N HIS A 63 -7.93 17.86 3.42
CA HIS A 63 -8.19 17.01 4.58
C HIS A 63 -9.17 15.88 4.26
N LEU A 64 -10.24 16.16 3.51
CA LEU A 64 -11.19 15.14 3.07
C LEU A 64 -10.54 14.12 2.12
N ALA A 65 -9.70 14.57 1.19
CA ALA A 65 -8.96 13.66 0.31
C ALA A 65 -7.99 12.76 1.10
N ILE A 66 -7.27 13.31 2.08
CA ILE A 66 -6.39 12.55 2.97
C ILE A 66 -7.20 11.55 3.81
N ALA A 67 -8.35 11.96 4.34
CA ALA A 67 -9.24 11.09 5.10
C ALA A 67 -9.79 9.94 4.24
N ALA A 68 -10.22 10.24 3.01
CA ALA A 68 -10.69 9.23 2.06
C ALA A 68 -9.57 8.25 1.68
N GLN A 69 -8.36 8.76 1.43
CA GLN A 69 -7.19 7.91 1.18
C GLN A 69 -6.85 7.05 2.40
N GLY A 70 -6.86 7.63 3.61
CA GLY A 70 -6.70 6.91 4.88
C GLY A 70 -7.68 5.76 5.02
N LEU A 71 -8.97 6.05 4.83
CA LEU A 71 -10.05 5.09 4.99
C LEU A 71 -10.00 3.99 3.93
N LEU A 72 -9.84 4.33 2.66
CA LEU A 72 -9.93 3.37 1.56
C LEU A 72 -8.63 2.58 1.39
N LEU A 73 -7.48 3.25 1.40
CA LEU A 73 -6.19 2.64 1.08
C LEU A 73 -5.54 1.96 2.28
N PHE A 74 -5.70 2.50 3.49
CA PHE A 74 -5.06 1.98 4.69
C PHE A 74 -6.02 1.30 5.65
N GLY A 75 -7.25 1.81 5.80
CA GLY A 75 -8.28 1.20 6.66
C GLY A 75 -8.90 -0.03 6.02
N LEU A 76 -9.88 0.19 5.16
CA LEU A 76 -10.71 -0.84 4.56
C LEU A 76 -9.89 -1.87 3.78
N ASN A 77 -8.93 -1.41 2.97
CA ASN A 77 -8.06 -2.32 2.22
C ASN A 77 -7.32 -3.30 3.14
N TYR A 78 -6.65 -2.83 4.20
CA TYR A 78 -5.91 -3.72 5.09
C TYR A 78 -6.81 -4.59 5.95
N VAL A 79 -7.96 -4.09 6.41
CA VAL A 79 -8.93 -4.94 7.12
C VAL A 79 -9.37 -6.09 6.23
N MET A 80 -9.69 -5.82 4.95
CA MET A 80 -10.03 -6.86 3.99
C MET A 80 -8.87 -7.84 3.76
N VAL A 81 -7.62 -7.38 3.70
CA VAL A 81 -6.48 -8.29 3.55
C VAL A 81 -6.25 -9.13 4.80
N TYR A 82 -6.33 -8.56 6.01
CA TYR A 82 -6.19 -9.35 7.24
C TYR A 82 -7.30 -10.39 7.36
N GLN A 83 -8.52 -10.04 6.95
CA GLN A 83 -9.62 -11.01 6.92
C GLN A 83 -9.39 -12.09 5.86
N SER A 84 -8.82 -11.77 4.69
CA SER A 84 -8.51 -12.78 3.68
C SER A 84 -7.38 -13.72 4.11
N GLU A 85 -6.39 -13.24 4.86
CA GLU A 85 -5.31 -14.09 5.42
C GLU A 85 -5.80 -15.12 6.45
N ARG A 86 -7.02 -14.98 6.99
CA ARG A 86 -7.65 -16.05 7.80
C ARG A 86 -8.07 -17.25 6.96
N PHE A 87 -8.33 -17.04 5.67
CA PHE A 87 -8.81 -18.08 4.74
C PHE A 87 -7.76 -18.50 3.72
N LEU A 88 -6.80 -17.61 3.40
CA LEU A 88 -5.81 -17.78 2.36
C LEU A 88 -4.40 -17.79 2.94
N ASN A 89 -3.50 -18.56 2.34
CA ASN A 89 -2.09 -18.47 2.70
C ASN A 89 -1.46 -17.15 2.19
N SER A 90 -0.46 -16.64 2.90
CA SER A 90 0.20 -15.37 2.58
C SER A 90 0.87 -15.34 1.20
N GLY A 91 1.28 -16.51 0.68
CA GLY A 91 1.82 -16.62 -0.68
C GLY A 91 0.78 -16.33 -1.76
N LEU A 92 -0.42 -16.89 -1.62
CA LEU A 92 -1.53 -16.66 -2.54
C LEU A 92 -2.01 -15.21 -2.45
N VAL A 93 -2.09 -14.65 -1.25
CA VAL A 93 -2.39 -13.22 -1.04
C VAL A 93 -1.37 -12.34 -1.77
N ALA A 94 -0.06 -12.64 -1.68
CA ALA A 94 0.97 -11.90 -2.40
C ALA A 94 0.82 -11.99 -3.93
N VAL A 95 0.48 -13.17 -4.46
CA VAL A 95 0.22 -13.35 -5.91
C VAL A 95 -0.99 -12.53 -6.35
N VAL A 96 -2.09 -12.59 -5.61
CA VAL A 96 -3.29 -11.78 -5.92
C VAL A 96 -2.98 -10.30 -5.80
N PHE A 97 -2.20 -9.88 -4.79
CA PHE A 97 -1.82 -8.49 -4.61
C PHE A 97 -0.94 -7.98 -5.77
N SER A 98 -0.12 -8.84 -6.38
CA SER A 98 0.66 -8.46 -7.57
C SER A 98 -0.23 -8.04 -8.76
N LEU A 99 -1.50 -8.47 -8.79
CA LEU A 99 -2.48 -8.03 -9.78
C LEU A 99 -2.77 -6.52 -9.70
N ILE A 100 -2.49 -5.88 -8.56
CA ILE A 100 -2.67 -4.44 -8.36
C ILE A 100 -1.91 -3.61 -9.39
N VAL A 101 -0.79 -4.11 -9.92
CA VAL A 101 -0.02 -3.42 -10.98
C VAL A 101 -0.85 -3.31 -12.25
N PHE A 102 -1.49 -4.41 -12.66
CA PHE A 102 -2.35 -4.43 -13.85
C PHE A 102 -3.64 -3.64 -13.62
N LEU A 103 -4.26 -3.79 -12.45
CA LEU A 103 -5.47 -3.04 -12.10
C LEU A 103 -5.21 -1.54 -12.01
N ASN A 104 -4.08 -1.10 -11.46
CA ASN A 104 -3.68 0.31 -11.45
C ASN A 104 -3.45 0.82 -12.87
N LEU A 105 -2.82 0.03 -13.74
CA LEU A 105 -2.60 0.43 -15.13
C LEU A 105 -3.93 0.66 -15.87
N LEU A 106 -4.87 -0.28 -15.72
CA LEU A 106 -6.22 -0.17 -16.28
C LEU A 106 -6.99 1.01 -15.66
N GLY A 107 -6.92 1.17 -14.33
CA GLY A 107 -7.54 2.26 -13.60
C GLY A 107 -7.02 3.63 -14.05
N MET A 108 -5.70 3.78 -14.19
CA MET A 108 -5.10 5.02 -14.70
C MET A 108 -5.56 5.33 -16.12
N ARG A 109 -5.64 4.33 -17.00
CA ARG A 109 -6.14 4.51 -18.36
C ARG A 109 -7.62 4.90 -18.39
N LEU A 110 -8.45 4.27 -17.56
CA LEU A 110 -9.90 4.48 -17.54
C LEU A 110 -10.29 5.81 -16.90
N PHE A 111 -9.76 6.11 -15.72
CA PHE A 111 -10.16 7.28 -14.91
C PHE A 111 -9.35 8.54 -15.26
N PHE A 112 -8.06 8.40 -15.54
CA PHE A 112 -7.15 9.55 -15.75
C PHE A 112 -6.71 9.72 -17.21
N ARG A 113 -7.19 8.86 -18.12
CA ARG A 113 -6.86 8.84 -19.56
C ARG A 113 -5.36 8.86 -19.86
N THR A 114 -4.53 8.45 -18.90
CA THR A 114 -3.08 8.50 -19.01
C THR A 114 -2.63 7.54 -20.13
N PRO A 115 -1.76 7.96 -21.07
CA PRO A 115 -1.26 7.07 -22.11
C PRO A 115 -0.36 5.99 -21.48
N ILE A 116 -0.65 4.73 -21.77
CA ILE A 116 0.17 3.61 -21.30
C ILE A 116 1.47 3.59 -22.10
N ALA A 117 2.59 3.80 -21.43
CA ALA A 117 3.89 3.76 -22.09
C ALA A 117 4.14 2.36 -22.71
N PRO A 118 4.61 2.26 -23.98
CA PRO A 118 4.79 0.97 -24.66
C PRO A 118 5.69 -0.02 -23.91
N ARG A 119 6.70 0.51 -23.20
CA ARG A 119 7.60 -0.24 -22.32
C ARG A 119 6.89 -0.96 -21.16
N VAL A 120 5.76 -0.43 -20.68
CA VAL A 120 4.93 -1.07 -19.65
C VAL A 120 4.12 -2.22 -20.24
N VAL A 121 3.60 -2.08 -21.45
CA VAL A 121 2.91 -3.17 -22.18
C VAL A 121 3.88 -4.29 -22.49
N VAL A 122 5.07 -3.96 -22.96
CA VAL A 122 6.14 -4.91 -23.27
C VAL A 122 6.59 -5.69 -22.03
N GLY A 123 6.72 -5.02 -20.88
CA GLY A 123 6.98 -5.66 -19.58
C GLY A 123 5.81 -6.52 -19.08
N ALA A 124 4.57 -6.07 -19.27
CA ALA A 124 3.35 -6.78 -18.87
C ALA A 124 3.09 -8.05 -19.70
N VAL A 125 3.45 -8.04 -20.99
CA VAL A 125 3.31 -9.18 -21.91
C VAL A 125 4.57 -10.09 -21.87
N GLY A 126 5.61 -9.71 -21.10
CA GLY A 126 6.82 -10.52 -20.92
C GLY A 126 7.76 -10.54 -22.13
N VAL A 127 7.54 -9.67 -23.13
CA VAL A 127 8.38 -9.61 -24.32
C VAL A 127 9.63 -8.79 -23.98
N ARG A 128 10.78 -9.42 -23.74
CA ARG A 128 12.03 -8.66 -23.75
C ARG A 128 12.24 -8.12 -25.17
N LYS A 129 12.23 -6.80 -25.35
CA LYS A 129 12.89 -6.20 -26.52
C LYS A 129 14.38 -6.51 -26.39
N LYS A 130 14.85 -7.44 -27.22
CA LYS A 130 16.26 -7.51 -27.62
C LYS A 130 16.64 -6.21 -28.32
#